data_AF-A0A0J7ZFQ3-F1
#
_entry.id   AF-A0A0J7ZFQ3-F1
#
_cell.length_a   1.000
_cell.length_b   1.000
_cell.length_c   1.000
_cell.angle_alpha   90.00
_cell.angle_beta   90.00
_cell.angle_gamma   90.00
#
_symmetry.space_group_name_H-M   'P 1'
#
loop_
_entity.id
_entity.type
_entity.pdbx_description
1 polymer ?
#
loop_
_entity_poly.entity_id
_entity_poly.type
_entity_poly.pdbx_seq_one_letter_code
_entity_poly.pdbx_strand_id
1 'polypeptide(L)'
;MNDLDLSLAPDPVERLASLLRQRFDEPWVPDPATAGTALLRTRTGRAMCATPDPATNRIILQAWGEWDWVTPTAVYTADLAGYCDLDHWLSCGDLSDAGHTMQQLMQSLLEQLEPVPPLTDGGEPVDLNAAEQQLENLAAKAGELARQSSQFTARLIFRKPVAADAQHLVRLAGQTARIAGLVDMLRGHAPTTDRVPRC
;
A
#
# COMPACT_ATOMS: atom_id res chain seq x y z
N MET A 1 21.17 14.15 -37.56
CA MET A 1 20.74 13.78 -36.21
C MET A 1 19.72 14.84 -35.83
N ASN A 2 18.44 14.49 -35.90
CA ASN A 2 17.37 15.44 -35.57
C ASN A 2 17.35 15.58 -34.05
N ASP A 3 17.58 16.81 -33.57
CA ASP A 3 17.15 17.23 -32.24
C ASP A 3 15.63 17.03 -32.19
N LEU A 4 15.21 15.95 -31.55
CA LEU A 4 13.82 15.80 -31.13
C LEU A 4 13.55 16.93 -30.14
N ASP A 5 12.63 17.80 -30.48
CA ASP A 5 12.18 18.88 -29.61
C ASP A 5 11.49 18.26 -28.39
N LEU A 6 12.27 18.07 -27.31
CA LEU A 6 11.84 17.44 -26.06
C LEU A 6 10.71 18.21 -25.38
N SER A 7 10.40 19.43 -25.82
CA SER A 7 9.26 20.22 -25.34
C SER A 7 7.90 19.69 -25.80
N LEU A 8 7.87 18.82 -26.82
CA LEU A 8 6.68 18.14 -27.34
C LEU A 8 6.58 16.68 -26.88
N ALA A 9 7.57 16.19 -26.14
CA ALA A 9 7.55 14.83 -25.64
C ALA A 9 6.45 14.66 -24.57
N PRO A 10 5.68 13.56 -24.59
CA PRO A 10 4.71 13.30 -23.54
C PRO A 10 5.42 13.18 -22.19
N ASP A 11 4.75 13.64 -21.14
CA ASP A 11 5.26 13.55 -19.77
C ASP A 11 5.65 12.08 -19.47
N PRO A 12 6.89 11.82 -19.01
CA PRO A 12 7.39 10.47 -18.75
C PRO A 12 6.46 9.64 -17.85
N VAL A 13 5.86 10.28 -16.85
CA VAL A 13 4.99 9.65 -15.85
C VAL A 13 3.61 9.37 -16.43
N GLU A 14 3.04 10.31 -17.17
CA GLU A 14 1.78 10.10 -17.90
C GLU A 14 1.90 8.99 -18.95
N ARG A 15 3.04 8.93 -19.64
CA ARG A 15 3.33 7.87 -20.60
C ARG A 15 3.49 6.51 -19.93
N LEU A 16 4.17 6.46 -18.78
CA LEU A 16 4.27 5.25 -17.96
C LEU A 16 2.91 4.79 -17.42
N ALA A 17 2.09 5.72 -16.92
CA ALA A 17 0.73 5.43 -16.46
C ALA A 17 -0.15 4.89 -17.59
N SER A 18 -0.04 5.50 -18.78
CA SER A 18 -0.76 5.05 -19.98
C SER A 18 -0.33 3.65 -20.42
N LEU A 19 0.97 3.37 -20.40
CA LEU A 19 1.53 2.04 -20.69
C LEU A 19 0.96 1.00 -19.72
N LEU A 20 1.03 1.24 -18.41
CA LEU A 20 0.54 0.29 -17.42
C LEU A 20 -0.97 0.09 -17.53
N ARG A 21 -1.75 1.16 -17.75
CA ARG A 21 -3.20 1.06 -17.97
C ARG A 21 -3.53 0.16 -19.17
N GLN A 22 -2.81 0.32 -20.29
CA GLN A 22 -3.01 -0.54 -21.47
C GLN A 22 -2.72 -2.01 -21.20
N ARG A 23 -1.81 -2.32 -20.26
CA ARG A 23 -1.43 -3.70 -19.92
C ARG A 23 -2.37 -4.37 -18.93
N PHE A 24 -2.97 -3.61 -18.01
CA PHE A 24 -3.80 -4.14 -16.92
C PHE A 24 -5.32 -4.12 -17.16
N ASP A 25 -5.77 -3.53 -18.27
CA ASP A 25 -7.18 -3.50 -18.73
C ASP A 25 -8.15 -2.74 -17.79
N GLU A 26 -9.46 -2.80 -18.09
CA GLU A 26 -10.51 -1.86 -17.65
C GLU A 26 -10.89 -1.78 -16.15
N PRO A 27 -10.48 -2.61 -15.16
CA PRO A 27 -10.74 -2.27 -13.77
C PRO A 27 -9.77 -1.24 -13.18
N TRP A 28 -8.66 -0.93 -13.86
CA TRP A 28 -7.59 -0.06 -13.34
C TRP A 28 -7.69 1.37 -13.88
N VAL A 29 -8.02 2.32 -13.00
CA VAL A 29 -8.20 3.73 -13.34
C VAL A 29 -7.02 4.55 -12.79
N PRO A 30 -6.47 5.51 -13.56
CA PRO A 30 -5.48 6.44 -13.05
C PRO A 30 -6.07 7.33 -11.94
N ASP A 31 -5.35 7.46 -10.83
CA ASP A 31 -5.72 8.32 -9.70
C ASP A 31 -5.01 9.68 -9.85
N PRO A 32 -5.71 10.83 -9.81
CA PRO A 32 -5.09 12.13 -10.02
C PRO A 32 -4.03 12.50 -8.95
N ALA A 33 -2.81 12.69 -9.46
CA ALA A 33 -1.66 13.43 -8.93
C ALA A 33 -1.07 12.98 -7.59
N THR A 34 -0.07 12.09 -7.68
CA THR A 34 1.10 12.12 -6.78
C THR A 34 2.32 12.56 -7.61
N ALA A 35 3.10 13.50 -7.08
CA ALA A 35 4.24 14.11 -7.80
C ALA A 35 5.25 13.06 -8.28
N GLY A 36 5.29 12.81 -9.59
CA GLY A 36 6.29 11.93 -10.21
C GLY A 36 5.96 10.43 -10.22
N THR A 37 4.72 10.03 -9.91
CA THR A 37 4.35 8.60 -9.80
C THR A 37 3.14 8.27 -10.69
N ALA A 38 3.26 7.17 -11.44
CA ALA A 38 2.16 6.59 -12.18
C ALA A 38 1.33 5.69 -11.25
N LEU A 39 0.16 6.16 -10.81
CA LEU A 39 -0.73 5.46 -9.87
C LEU A 39 -2.00 4.95 -10.56
N LEU A 40 -2.32 3.68 -10.31
CA LEU A 40 -3.53 3.00 -10.81
C LEU A 40 -4.28 2.35 -9.65
N ARG A 41 -5.62 2.43 -9.66
CA ARG A 41 -6.48 1.84 -8.61
C ARG A 41 -7.65 1.05 -9.19
N THR A 42 -8.07 0.01 -8.47
CA THR A 42 -9.31 -0.73 -8.74
C THR A 42 -10.45 -0.27 -7.84
N ARG A 43 -11.68 -0.64 -8.22
CA ARG A 43 -12.87 -0.49 -7.36
C ARG A 43 -12.86 -1.38 -6.11
N THR A 44 -12.03 -2.41 -6.08
CA THR A 44 -11.90 -3.36 -4.97
C THR A 44 -10.87 -2.92 -3.93
N GLY A 45 -10.40 -1.66 -3.99
CA GLY A 45 -9.47 -1.10 -3.02
C GLY A 45 -8.01 -1.50 -3.23
N ARG A 46 -7.66 -2.13 -4.36
CA ARG A 46 -6.26 -2.40 -4.73
C ARG A 46 -5.67 -1.20 -5.44
N ALA A 47 -4.40 -0.94 -5.17
CA ALA A 47 -3.64 0.12 -5.80
C ALA A 47 -2.28 -0.42 -6.23
N MET A 48 -1.76 0.13 -7.31
CA MET A 48 -0.41 -0.12 -7.77
C MET A 48 0.20 1.18 -8.28
N CYS A 49 1.49 1.35 -8.04
CA CYS A 49 2.21 2.49 -8.56
C CYS A 49 3.55 2.12 -9.16
N ALA A 50 3.98 2.96 -10.11
CA ALA A 50 5.30 2.94 -10.68
C ALA A 50 5.92 4.32 -10.55
N THR A 51 7.03 4.41 -9.82
CA THR A 51 7.76 5.65 -9.59
C THR A 51 9.11 5.58 -10.31
N PRO A 52 9.33 6.39 -11.36
CA PRO A 52 10.65 6.57 -11.94
C PRO A 52 11.62 7.15 -10.92
N ASP A 53 12.82 6.58 -10.85
CA ASP A 53 13.97 7.10 -10.12
C ASP A 53 15.09 7.41 -11.13
N PRO A 54 15.13 8.64 -11.69
CA PRO A 54 16.14 9.05 -12.65
C PRO A 54 17.57 9.03 -12.08
N ALA A 55 17.73 9.17 -10.76
CA ALA A 55 19.05 9.17 -10.14
C ALA A 55 19.72 7.79 -10.19
N THR A 56 18.91 6.72 -10.25
CA THR A 56 19.41 5.34 -10.28
C THR A 56 19.02 4.57 -11.54
N ASN A 57 18.34 5.21 -12.49
CA ASN A 57 17.86 4.62 -13.75
C ASN A 57 16.94 3.41 -13.52
N ARG A 58 16.04 3.54 -12.54
CA ARG A 58 15.15 2.46 -12.10
C ARG A 58 13.70 2.93 -12.08
N ILE A 59 12.79 1.97 -12.14
CA ILE A 59 11.38 2.17 -11.84
C ILE A 59 11.03 1.31 -10.63
N ILE A 60 10.56 1.97 -9.58
CA ILE A 60 10.10 1.33 -8.35
C ILE A 60 8.63 0.97 -8.55
N LEU A 61 8.31 -0.32 -8.46
CA LEU A 61 6.96 -0.86 -8.61
C LEU A 61 6.43 -1.25 -7.23
N GLN A 62 5.23 -0.84 -6.90
CA GLN A 62 4.61 -1.14 -5.61
C GLN A 62 3.14 -1.49 -5.79
N ALA A 63 2.64 -2.40 -4.94
CA ALA A 63 1.22 -2.72 -4.85
C ALA A 63 0.77 -2.67 -3.38
N TRP A 64 -0.50 -2.33 -3.13
CA TRP A 64 -1.10 -2.37 -1.81
C TRP A 64 -2.62 -2.49 -1.89
N GLY A 65 -3.24 -3.09 -0.87
CA GLY A 65 -4.66 -2.94 -0.59
C GLY A 65 -4.93 -1.72 0.29
N GLU A 66 -6.18 -1.23 0.30
CA GLU A 66 -6.66 -0.12 1.15
C GLU A 66 -6.44 -0.37 2.65
N TRP A 67 -6.23 -1.62 3.04
CA TRP A 67 -6.08 -2.07 4.43
C TRP A 67 -4.76 -2.81 4.70
N ASP A 68 -3.88 -2.93 3.70
CA ASP A 68 -2.60 -3.62 3.85
C ASP A 68 -1.52 -2.70 4.41
N TRP A 69 -0.85 -3.16 5.47
CA TRP A 69 0.33 -2.51 6.06
C TRP A 69 1.65 -2.98 5.42
N VAL A 70 1.57 -3.94 4.50
CA VAL A 70 2.69 -4.42 3.69
C VAL A 70 2.53 -3.86 2.28
N THR A 71 3.58 -3.23 1.76
CA THR A 71 3.65 -2.76 0.38
C THR A 71 4.69 -3.60 -0.37
N PRO A 72 4.30 -4.76 -0.96
CA PRO A 72 5.17 -5.51 -1.84
C PRO A 72 5.81 -4.58 -2.87
N THR A 73 7.14 -4.63 -2.97
CA THR A 73 7.94 -3.71 -3.77
C THR A 73 8.87 -4.50 -4.68
N ALA A 74 8.90 -4.14 -5.96
CA ALA A 74 9.84 -4.65 -6.95
C ALA A 74 10.56 -3.49 -7.64
N VAL A 75 11.70 -3.79 -8.26
CA VAL A 75 12.51 -2.80 -8.98
C VAL A 75 12.71 -3.30 -10.40
N TYR A 76 12.35 -2.46 -11.37
CA TYR A 76 12.70 -2.63 -12.76
C TYR A 76 13.90 -1.73 -13.10
N THR A 77 14.93 -2.30 -13.72
CA THR A 77 16.10 -1.52 -14.18
C THR A 77 15.97 -1.32 -15.68
N ALA A 78 15.97 -0.06 -16.12
CA ALA A 78 15.82 0.26 -17.53
C ALA A 78 17.12 0.02 -18.29
N ASP A 79 17.01 -0.53 -19.51
CA ASP A 79 18.12 -0.53 -20.46
C ASP A 79 18.12 0.80 -21.20
N LEU A 80 19.08 1.66 -20.87
CA LEU A 80 19.22 3.00 -21.43
C LEU A 80 20.14 3.03 -22.66
N ALA A 81 20.47 1.88 -23.26
CA ALA A 81 21.28 1.85 -24.48
C ALA A 81 20.65 2.72 -25.58
N GLY A 82 21.34 3.82 -25.94
CA GLY A 82 20.88 4.79 -26.93
C GLY A 82 20.04 5.94 -26.39
N TYR A 83 19.89 6.07 -25.07
CA TYR A 83 19.15 7.15 -24.41
C TYR A 83 20.04 7.89 -23.39
N CYS A 84 19.81 9.20 -23.23
CA CYS A 84 20.59 10.04 -22.32
C CYS A 84 20.34 9.72 -20.84
N ASP A 85 19.08 9.48 -20.49
CA ASP A 85 18.61 9.21 -19.13
C ASP A 85 17.25 8.48 -19.16
N LEU A 86 16.73 8.17 -17.97
CA LEU A 86 15.45 7.49 -17.80
C LEU A 86 14.27 8.29 -18.35
N ASP A 87 14.27 9.61 -18.19
CA ASP A 87 13.17 10.46 -18.65
C ASP A 87 13.13 10.51 -20.18
N HIS A 88 14.28 10.66 -20.83
CA HIS A 88 14.43 10.56 -22.27
C HIS A 88 13.96 9.20 -22.79
N TRP A 89 14.36 8.11 -22.13
CA TRP A 89 13.90 6.76 -22.48
C TRP A 89 12.39 6.59 -22.33
N LEU A 90 11.79 7.04 -21.22
CA LEU A 90 10.34 7.00 -21.02
C LEU A 90 9.60 7.87 -22.03
N SER A 91 10.15 9.03 -22.38
CA SER A 91 9.54 10.00 -23.29
C SER A 91 9.59 9.60 -24.76
N CYS A 92 10.62 8.88 -25.23
CA CYS A 92 10.77 8.58 -26.66
C CYS A 92 11.07 7.10 -27.00
N GLY A 93 11.42 6.25 -26.03
CA GLY A 93 11.81 4.87 -26.28
C GLY A 93 10.67 3.92 -26.63
N ASP A 94 10.98 2.76 -27.23
CA ASP A 94 10.02 1.66 -27.35
C ASP A 94 9.91 0.93 -26.01
N LEU A 95 8.72 0.99 -25.40
CA LEU A 95 8.45 0.45 -24.06
C LEU A 95 7.70 -0.89 -24.12
N SER A 96 7.65 -1.56 -25.28
CA SER A 96 6.85 -2.77 -25.47
C SER A 96 7.28 -3.91 -24.55
N ASP A 97 8.58 -4.28 -24.60
CA ASP A 97 9.15 -5.35 -23.78
C ASP A 97 9.22 -4.95 -22.31
N ALA A 98 9.65 -3.71 -22.04
CA ALA A 98 9.69 -3.14 -20.70
C ALA A 98 8.31 -3.17 -20.03
N GLY A 99 7.26 -2.81 -20.77
CA GLY A 99 5.88 -2.87 -20.32
C GLY A 99 5.42 -4.29 -19.99
N HIS A 100 5.84 -5.29 -20.76
CA HIS A 100 5.52 -6.69 -20.47
C HIS A 100 6.21 -7.18 -19.18
N THR A 101 7.50 -6.86 -19.01
CA THR A 101 8.23 -7.20 -17.78
C THR A 101 7.63 -6.51 -16.55
N MET A 102 7.34 -5.21 -16.64
CA MET A 102 6.71 -4.47 -15.54
C MET A 102 5.33 -5.02 -15.18
N GLN A 103 4.54 -5.44 -16.19
CA GLN A 103 3.25 -6.10 -15.95
C GLN A 103 3.43 -7.40 -15.16
N GLN A 104 4.36 -8.27 -15.55
CA GLN A 104 4.61 -9.53 -14.85
C GLN A 104 5.06 -9.31 -13.39
N LEU A 105 5.97 -8.36 -13.17
CA LEU A 105 6.42 -8.01 -11.83
C LEU A 105 5.26 -7.51 -10.97
N MET A 106 4.47 -6.58 -11.50
CA MET A 106 3.36 -5.99 -10.75
C MET A 106 2.24 -7.00 -10.49
N GLN A 107 1.97 -7.93 -11.42
CA GLN A 107 1.06 -9.05 -11.20
C GLN A 107 1.54 -9.94 -10.03
N SER A 108 2.84 -10.25 -9.98
CA SER A 108 3.43 -10.99 -8.86
C SER A 108 3.33 -10.22 -7.53
N LEU A 109 3.42 -8.89 -7.54
CA LEU A 109 3.20 -8.06 -6.34
C LEU A 109 1.73 -8.13 -5.88
N LEU A 110 0.79 -8.08 -6.82
CA LEU A 110 -0.65 -8.17 -6.51
C LEU A 110 -1.06 -9.54 -5.96
N GLU A 111 -0.38 -10.61 -6.38
CA GLU A 111 -0.55 -11.96 -5.85
C GLU A 111 0.00 -12.14 -4.42
N GLN A 112 0.92 -11.26 -3.99
CA GLN A 112 1.44 -11.24 -2.63
C GLN A 112 0.51 -10.49 -1.65
N LEU A 113 -0.46 -9.72 -2.16
CA LEU A 113 -1.44 -9.05 -1.30
C LEU A 113 -2.40 -10.08 -0.73
N GLU A 114 -2.76 -9.92 0.55
CA GLU A 114 -3.79 -10.77 1.14
C GLU A 114 -5.10 -10.62 0.36
N PRO A 115 -5.87 -11.70 0.15
CA PRO A 115 -7.17 -11.59 -0.47
C PRO A 115 -8.03 -10.64 0.36
N VAL A 116 -8.42 -9.50 -0.23
CA VAL A 116 -9.45 -8.63 0.35
C VAL A 116 -10.67 -9.53 0.57
N PRO A 117 -11.11 -9.75 1.82
CA PRO A 117 -12.23 -10.64 2.06
C PRO A 117 -13.42 -10.12 1.25
N PRO A 118 -14.16 -10.98 0.53
CA PRO A 118 -15.34 -10.54 -0.19
C PRO A 118 -16.26 -9.85 0.81
N LEU A 119 -16.81 -8.69 0.46
CA LEU A 119 -18.00 -8.22 1.14
C LEU A 119 -19.04 -9.33 0.95
N THR A 120 -19.29 -10.10 1.99
CA THR A 120 -20.29 -11.17 1.96
C THR A 120 -21.66 -10.52 1.78
N ASP A 121 -22.13 -10.49 0.53
CA ASP A 121 -23.55 -10.40 0.22
C ASP A 121 -24.24 -11.64 0.83
N GLY A 122 -25.04 -11.43 1.88
CA GLY A 122 -25.99 -12.43 2.36
C GLY A 122 -25.81 -12.98 3.79
N GLY A 123 -25.21 -12.24 4.71
CA GLY A 123 -25.34 -12.50 6.16
C GLY A 123 -26.49 -11.70 6.79
N GLU A 124 -27.17 -12.28 7.79
CA GLU A 124 -28.22 -11.61 8.58
C GLU A 124 -27.85 -10.19 9.04
N PRO A 125 -28.82 -9.28 9.24
CA PRO A 125 -28.56 -7.85 9.44
C PRO A 125 -27.55 -7.60 10.55
N VAL A 126 -26.34 -7.22 10.14
CA VAL A 126 -25.27 -6.72 11.01
C VAL A 126 -25.76 -5.42 11.64
N ASP A 127 -25.65 -5.31 12.97
CA ASP A 127 -25.89 -4.04 13.68
C ASP A 127 -24.74 -3.06 13.38
N LEU A 128 -24.83 -2.42 12.21
CA LEU A 128 -23.82 -1.52 11.67
C LEU A 128 -23.56 -0.31 12.60
N ASN A 129 -24.58 0.14 13.34
CA ASN A 129 -24.44 1.25 14.30
C ASN A 129 -23.56 0.85 15.49
N ALA A 130 -23.73 -0.37 16.01
CA ALA A 130 -22.86 -0.89 17.08
C ALA A 130 -21.43 -1.11 16.59
N ALA A 131 -21.25 -1.60 15.35
CA ALA A 131 -19.93 -1.79 14.76
C ALA A 131 -19.19 -0.46 14.51
N GLU A 132 -19.88 0.56 13.97
CA GLU A 132 -19.33 1.91 13.76
C GLU A 132 -18.88 2.56 15.06
N GLN A 133 -19.68 2.49 16.11
CA GLN A 133 -19.32 3.05 17.41
C GLN A 133 -18.09 2.36 18.02
N GLN A 134 -17.92 1.05 17.79
CA GLN A 134 -16.74 0.31 18.27
C GLN A 134 -15.50 0.57 17.40
N LEU A 135 -15.66 0.90 16.12
CA LEU A 135 -14.56 1.32 15.25
C LEU A 135 -13.99 2.68 15.65
N GLU A 136 -14.85 3.65 15.95
CA GLU A 136 -14.40 4.95 16.45
C GLU A 136 -13.62 4.79 17.77
N ASN A 137 -14.13 3.95 18.68
CA ASN A 137 -13.46 3.63 19.93
C ASN A 137 -12.12 2.92 19.71
N LEU A 138 -12.05 2.00 18.74
CA LEU A 138 -10.83 1.31 18.36
C LEU A 138 -9.79 2.28 17.79
N ALA A 139 -10.20 3.15 16.87
CA ALA A 139 -9.35 4.17 16.26
C ALA A 139 -8.79 5.13 17.31
N ALA A 140 -9.64 5.60 18.25
CA ALA A 140 -9.21 6.44 19.36
C ALA A 140 -8.17 5.75 20.25
N LYS A 141 -8.36 4.47 20.56
CA LYS A 141 -7.42 3.68 21.36
C LYS A 141 -6.12 3.35 20.62
N ALA A 142 -6.18 3.12 19.32
CA ALA A 142 -5.00 2.94 18.48
C ALA A 142 -4.17 4.22 18.41
N GLY A 143 -4.82 5.38 18.26
CA GLY A 143 -4.16 6.69 18.31
C GLY A 143 -3.50 6.96 19.67
N GLU A 144 -4.18 6.65 20.76
CA GLU A 144 -3.61 6.76 22.11
C GLU A 144 -2.39 5.83 22.29
N LEU A 145 -2.45 4.60 21.75
CA LEU A 145 -1.34 3.65 21.81
C LEU A 145 -0.11 4.15 21.06
N ALA A 146 -0.29 4.72 19.86
CA ALA A 146 0.79 5.31 19.07
C ALA A 146 1.43 6.51 19.79
N ARG A 147 0.60 7.38 20.38
CA ARG A 147 1.04 8.55 21.13
C ARG A 147 1.85 8.16 22.37
N GLN A 148 1.35 7.21 23.16
CA GLN A 148 2.05 6.71 24.35
C GLN A 148 3.35 5.98 23.99
N SER A 149 3.37 5.24 22.88
CA SER A 149 4.59 4.56 22.41
C SER A 149 5.67 5.56 22.02
N SER A 150 5.28 6.65 21.35
CA SER A 150 6.19 7.76 21.02
C SER A 150 6.75 8.44 22.27
N GLN A 151 5.90 8.67 23.29
CA GLN A 151 6.34 9.26 24.56
C GLN A 151 7.28 8.34 25.35
N PHE A 152 7.01 7.03 25.36
CA PHE A 152 7.89 6.02 25.95
C PHE A 152 9.28 6.03 25.28
N THR A 153 9.32 6.03 23.94
CA THR A 153 10.58 6.14 23.18
C THR A 153 11.35 7.40 23.51
N ALA A 154 10.68 8.56 23.57
CA ALA A 154 11.32 9.81 23.99
C ALA A 154 11.92 9.72 25.40
N ARG A 155 11.19 9.11 26.35
CA ARG A 155 11.68 8.94 27.73
C ARG A 155 12.88 7.99 27.82
N LEU A 156 12.93 6.94 26.99
CA LEU A 156 14.11 6.09 26.84
C LEU A 156 15.33 6.89 26.34
N ILE A 157 15.15 7.69 25.29
CA ILE A 157 16.22 8.54 24.72
C ILE A 157 16.77 9.50 25.78
N PHE A 158 15.88 10.13 26.56
CA PHE A 158 16.26 11.05 27.63
C PHE A 158 16.59 10.37 28.97
N ARG A 159 16.76 9.04 28.97
CA ARG A 159 17.14 8.22 30.15
C ARG A 159 16.25 8.48 31.38
N LYS A 160 14.97 8.75 31.15
CA LYS A 160 13.96 8.90 32.21
C LYS A 160 13.50 7.51 32.68
N PRO A 161 12.96 7.38 33.91
CA PRO A 161 12.33 6.13 34.33
C PRO A 161 11.09 5.84 33.48
N VAL A 162 10.96 4.59 32.99
CA VAL A 162 9.95 4.18 32.02
C VAL A 162 9.10 2.96 32.44
N ALA A 163 9.34 2.39 33.63
CA ALA A 163 8.67 1.15 34.05
C ALA A 163 7.13 1.28 34.11
N ALA A 164 6.63 2.42 34.61
CA ALA A 164 5.20 2.70 34.65
C ALA A 164 4.59 2.90 33.25
N ASP A 165 5.35 3.53 32.34
CA ASP A 165 4.93 3.75 30.95
C ASP A 165 4.88 2.43 30.16
N ALA A 166 5.84 1.52 30.37
CA ALA A 166 5.82 0.17 29.80
C ALA A 166 4.58 -0.61 30.24
N GLN A 167 4.25 -0.59 31.54
CA GLN A 167 3.03 -1.23 32.05
C GLN A 167 1.75 -0.60 31.49
N HIS A 168 1.76 0.72 31.28
CA HIS A 168 0.64 1.42 30.66
C HIS A 168 0.45 0.97 29.20
N LEU A 169 1.52 0.89 28.43
CA LEU A 169 1.48 0.41 27.04
C LEU A 169 0.94 -1.01 26.91
N VAL A 170 1.37 -1.93 27.79
CA VAL A 170 0.85 -3.32 27.80
C VAL A 170 -0.66 -3.35 28.05
N ARG A 171 -1.14 -2.57 29.02
CA ARG A 171 -2.59 -2.48 29.30
C ARG A 171 -3.37 -1.91 28.13
N LEU A 172 -2.84 -0.85 27.51
CA LEU A 172 -3.48 -0.18 26.39
C LEU A 172 -3.52 -1.08 25.15
N ALA A 173 -2.41 -1.74 24.81
CA ALA A 173 -2.35 -2.72 23.72
C ALA A 173 -3.34 -3.88 23.94
N GLY A 174 -3.43 -4.40 25.17
CA GLY A 174 -4.40 -5.45 25.50
C GLY A 174 -5.87 -4.99 25.42
N GLN A 175 -6.15 -3.71 25.67
CA GLN A 175 -7.49 -3.14 25.45
C GLN A 175 -7.82 -2.97 23.97
N THR A 176 -6.87 -2.44 23.20
CA THR A 176 -7.02 -2.26 21.74
C THR A 176 -7.27 -3.61 21.06
N ALA A 177 -6.50 -4.65 21.41
CA ALA A 177 -6.67 -6.00 20.85
C ALA A 177 -8.05 -6.61 21.18
N ARG A 178 -8.57 -6.41 22.40
CA ARG A 178 -9.91 -6.89 22.78
C ARG A 178 -11.02 -6.19 21.98
N ILE A 179 -10.89 -4.90 21.72
CA ILE A 179 -11.89 -4.14 20.96
C ILE A 179 -11.78 -4.48 19.47
N ALA A 180 -10.58 -4.71 18.94
CA ALA A 180 -10.40 -5.24 17.59
C ALA A 180 -11.12 -6.58 17.42
N GLY A 181 -10.92 -7.53 18.34
CA GLY A 181 -11.63 -8.81 18.31
C GLY A 181 -13.16 -8.65 18.42
N LEU A 182 -13.66 -7.65 19.15
CA LEU A 182 -15.09 -7.36 19.24
C LEU A 182 -15.65 -6.75 17.95
N VAL A 183 -14.89 -5.85 17.31
CA VAL A 183 -15.22 -5.32 15.98
C VAL A 183 -15.25 -6.43 14.94
N ASP A 184 -14.28 -7.34 14.97
CA ASP A 184 -14.22 -8.50 14.06
C ASP A 184 -15.42 -9.43 14.27
N MET A 185 -15.76 -9.74 15.53
CA MET A 185 -16.96 -10.53 15.86
C MET A 185 -18.25 -9.85 15.38
N LEU A 186 -18.40 -8.54 15.59
CA LEU A 186 -19.57 -7.77 15.13
C LEU A 186 -19.67 -7.72 13.60
N ARG A 187 -18.54 -7.80 12.90
CA ARG A 187 -18.45 -7.87 11.44
C ARG A 187 -18.58 -9.29 10.87
N GLY A 188 -18.77 -10.30 11.72
CA GLY A 188 -18.88 -11.70 11.30
C GLY A 188 -17.55 -12.37 10.98
N HIS A 189 -16.42 -11.74 11.30
CA HIS A 189 -15.10 -12.36 11.24
C HIS A 189 -14.89 -13.16 12.53
N ALA A 190 -15.14 -14.48 12.49
CA ALA A 190 -14.89 -15.34 13.63
C ALA A 190 -13.38 -15.40 13.93
N PRO A 191 -12.95 -15.23 15.20
CA PRO A 191 -11.54 -15.37 15.54
C PRO A 191 -11.10 -16.80 15.23
N THR A 192 -10.04 -16.94 14.42
CA THR A 192 -9.32 -18.20 14.29
C THR A 192 -8.79 -18.57 15.66
N THR A 193 -9.51 -19.48 16.34
CA THR A 193 -9.02 -20.11 17.55
C THR A 193 -7.87 -21.00 17.13
N ASP A 194 -6.66 -20.44 17.20
CA ASP A 194 -5.44 -21.21 17.10
C ASP A 194 -5.53 -22.33 18.13
N ARG A 195 -5.46 -23.56 17.63
CA ARG A 195 -5.52 -24.77 18.44
C ARG A 195 -4.36 -24.71 19.41
N VAL A 196 -4.65 -24.47 20.69
CA VAL A 196 -3.71 -24.71 21.78
C VAL A 196 -3.17 -26.14 21.61
N PRO A 197 -1.84 -26.35 21.46
CA PRO A 197 -1.30 -27.70 21.55
C PRO A 197 -1.45 -28.12 23.02
N ARG A 198 -2.34 -29.08 23.25
CA ARG A 198 -2.39 -29.79 24.54
C ARG A 198 -1.04 -30.48 24.73
N CYS A 199 -0.31 -30.06 25.77
CA CYS A 199 0.68 -30.91 26.41
C CYS A 199 -0.03 -32.10 27.08
#